data_AF-A0A7Z6T2B1-F1
#
_entry.id   AF-A0A7Z6T2B1-F1
#
_cell.length_a   1.000
_cell.length_b   1.000
_cell.length_c   1.000
_cell.angle_alpha   90.00
_cell.angle_beta   90.00
_cell.angle_gamma   90.00
#
_symmetry.space_group_name_H-M   'P 1'
#
loop_
_entity.id
_entity.type
_entity.pdbx_description
1 polymer ?
#
loop_
_entity_poly.entity_id
_entity_poly.type
_entity_poly.pdbx_seq_one_letter_code
_entity_poly.pdbx_strand_id
1 'polypeptide(L)'
;MSIDAFFRGDGETDIEWAPRRTAALRVCAGCPVRAACEELALRDGEGAPDVDEFVRGGLTGPELAAARVAHAVRLAVAVDADRDTEGSQLDTLMAQRHVVATTSTERVRDGKRVPAAVVQQEHNVQIQSLSLQIAKVQTARRVRAGWGVAA
;
A
#
# COMPACT_ATOMS: atom_id res chain seq x y z
N MET A 1 3.75 -20.94 20.26
CA MET A 1 4.52 -19.88 20.93
C MET A 1 3.62 -18.68 21.08
N SER A 2 3.57 -18.02 22.25
CA SER A 2 2.76 -16.80 22.43
C SER A 2 3.36 -15.64 21.64
N ILE A 3 2.53 -14.66 21.27
CA ILE A 3 2.98 -13.42 20.64
C ILE A 3 3.93 -12.64 21.56
N ASP A 4 3.68 -12.66 22.87
CA ASP A 4 4.49 -11.96 23.88
C ASP A 4 5.95 -12.47 23.94
N ALA A 5 6.22 -13.66 23.40
CA ALA A 5 7.58 -14.19 23.33
C ALA A 5 8.49 -13.40 22.38
N PHE A 6 7.91 -12.60 21.48
CA PHE A 6 8.63 -11.76 20.53
C PHE A 6 8.84 -10.32 21.02
N PHE A 7 8.27 -9.97 22.17
CA PHE A 7 8.35 -8.62 22.75
C PHE A 7 9.03 -8.67 24.10
N ARG A 8 9.85 -7.66 24.36
CA ARG A 8 10.38 -7.34 25.66
C ARG A 8 9.24 -6.85 26.55
N GLY A 9 9.20 -7.33 27.79
CA GLY A 9 8.19 -6.92 28.75
C GLY A 9 8.47 -5.52 29.29
N ASP A 10 7.42 -4.85 29.77
CA ASP A 10 7.55 -3.55 30.43
C ASP A 10 8.48 -3.65 31.64
N GLY A 11 9.53 -2.82 31.67
CA GLY A 11 10.51 -2.79 32.75
C GLY A 11 11.47 -3.99 32.80
N GLU A 12 11.35 -4.96 31.89
CA GLU A 12 12.28 -6.08 31.78
C GLU A 12 13.67 -5.57 31.40
N THR A 13 14.72 -6.10 32.02
CA THR A 13 16.10 -5.75 31.70
C THR A 13 16.60 -6.47 30.44
N ASP A 14 17.69 -5.99 29.83
CA ASP A 14 18.27 -6.66 28.65
C ASP A 14 18.75 -8.09 28.98
N ILE A 15 19.23 -8.30 30.20
CA ILE A 15 19.70 -9.61 30.67
C ILE A 15 18.53 -10.61 30.73
N GLU A 16 17.36 -10.17 31.20
CA GLU A 16 16.15 -10.99 31.26
C GLU A 16 15.54 -11.22 29.86
N TRP A 17 15.65 -10.22 28.99
CA TRP A 17 15.16 -10.29 27.61
C TRP A 17 16.01 -11.22 26.73
N ALA A 18 17.33 -11.21 26.88
CA ALA A 18 18.27 -11.87 25.96
C ALA A 18 17.99 -13.38 25.68
N PRO A 19 17.61 -14.21 26.68
CA PRO A 19 17.23 -15.60 26.42
C PRO A 19 15.97 -15.73 25.56
N ARG A 20 14.95 -14.89 25.80
CA ARG A 20 13.69 -14.90 25.05
C ARG A 20 13.90 -14.38 23.63
N ARG A 21 14.66 -13.29 23.47
CA ARG A 21 15.15 -12.78 22.18
C ARG A 21 15.81 -13.88 21.36
N THR A 22 16.73 -14.62 21.96
CA THR A 22 17.43 -15.73 21.29
C THR A 22 16.46 -16.83 20.85
N ALA A 23 15.49 -17.17 21.69
CA ALA A 23 14.45 -18.14 21.34
C ALA A 23 13.56 -17.64 20.18
N ALA A 24 13.16 -16.37 20.21
CA ALA A 24 12.39 -15.74 19.14
C ALA A 24 13.13 -15.75 17.80
N LEU A 25 14.42 -15.41 17.79
CA LEU A 25 15.27 -15.47 16.60
C LEU A 25 15.35 -16.88 16.00
N ARG A 26 15.46 -17.92 16.84
CA ARG A 26 15.45 -19.33 16.36
C ARG A 26 14.12 -19.70 15.70
N VAL A 27 13.00 -19.21 16.22
CA VAL A 27 11.70 -19.43 15.60
C VAL A 27 11.61 -18.72 14.26
N CYS A 28 12.08 -17.48 14.17
CA CYS A 28 12.12 -16.75 12.91
C CYS A 28 13.00 -17.45 11.87
N ALA A 29 14.13 -18.05 12.26
CA ALA A 29 15.03 -18.76 11.35
C ALA A 29 14.35 -19.94 10.62
N GLY A 30 13.35 -20.58 11.23
CA GLY A 30 12.56 -21.65 10.62
C GLY A 30 11.25 -21.19 9.97
N CYS A 31 10.94 -19.89 9.98
CA CYS A 31 9.65 -19.39 9.54
C CYS A 31 9.60 -19.23 8.01
N PRO A 32 8.65 -19.87 7.29
CA PRO A 32 8.58 -19.80 5.82
C PRO A 32 8.23 -18.40 5.31
N VAL A 33 7.59 -17.56 6.14
CA VAL A 33 7.22 -16.18 5.81
C VAL A 33 8.18 -15.15 6.40
N ARG A 34 9.36 -15.56 6.89
CA ARG A 34 10.34 -14.68 7.54
C ARG A 34 10.69 -13.48 6.68
N ALA A 35 11.01 -13.69 5.41
CA ALA A 35 11.43 -12.64 4.49
C ALA A 35 10.30 -11.61 4.24
N ALA A 36 9.06 -12.06 4.09
CA ALA A 36 7.91 -11.16 3.93
C ALA A 36 7.62 -10.36 5.22
N CYS A 37 7.80 -11.00 6.39
CA CYS A 37 7.65 -10.33 7.68
C CYS A 37 8.74 -9.27 7.91
N GLU A 38 9.98 -9.56 7.51
CA GLU A 38 11.11 -8.61 7.52
C GLU A 38 10.83 -7.42 6.61
N GLU A 39 10.43 -7.68 5.36
CA GLU A 39 10.10 -6.62 4.40
C GLU A 39 8.99 -5.69 4.92
N LEU A 40 7.91 -6.26 5.47
CA LEU A 40 6.82 -5.48 6.04
C LEU A 40 7.30 -4.61 7.21
N ALA A 41 8.09 -5.17 8.14
CA ALA A 41 8.65 -4.43 9.27
C ALA A 41 9.53 -3.25 8.80
N LEU A 42 10.33 -3.45 7.75
CA LEU A 42 11.17 -2.41 7.18
C LEU A 42 10.35 -1.31 6.48
N ARG A 43 9.27 -1.68 5.78
CA ARG A 43 8.33 -0.73 5.13
C ARG A 43 7.57 0.11 6.15
N ASP A 44 7.14 -0.51 7.26
CA ASP A 44 6.43 0.15 8.36
C ASP A 44 7.35 1.00 9.25
N GLY A 45 8.67 0.92 9.02
CA GLY A 45 9.65 1.70 9.74
C GLY A 45 9.87 1.21 11.17
N GLU A 46 9.71 -0.07 11.42
CA GLU A 46 9.89 -0.66 12.74
C GLU A 46 11.37 -0.72 13.17
N GLY A 47 11.57 -0.62 14.48
CA GLY A 47 12.87 -0.71 15.15
C GLY A 47 13.52 0.64 15.37
N ALA A 48 14.31 0.73 16.44
CA ALA A 48 15.14 1.88 16.77
C ALA A 48 16.60 1.42 16.97
N PRO A 49 17.60 2.26 16.65
CA PRO A 49 19.01 1.88 16.69
C PRO A 49 19.52 1.56 18.10
N ASP A 50 18.86 2.09 19.14
CA ASP A 50 19.25 2.05 20.53
C ASP A 50 18.27 1.26 21.42
N VAL A 51 17.21 0.70 20.82
CA VAL A 51 16.11 0.07 21.55
C VAL A 51 15.85 -1.33 21.03
N ASP A 52 16.15 -2.32 21.86
CA ASP A 52 15.85 -3.74 21.62
C ASP A 52 14.63 -4.18 22.43
N GLU A 53 13.46 -3.92 21.85
CA GLU A 53 12.15 -4.19 22.45
C GLU A 53 11.43 -5.38 21.82
N PHE A 54 11.89 -5.88 20.68
CA PHE A 54 11.21 -6.97 19.98
C PHE A 54 12.08 -7.66 18.93
N VAL A 55 11.59 -8.81 18.47
CA VAL A 55 12.11 -9.54 17.31
C VAL A 55 11.04 -9.63 16.23
N ARG A 56 11.36 -9.17 15.01
CA ARG A 56 10.49 -9.31 13.84
C ARG A 56 11.29 -9.57 12.58
N GLY A 57 10.77 -10.41 11.68
CA GLY A 57 11.51 -10.81 10.47
C GLY A 57 12.81 -11.58 10.75
N GLY A 58 13.05 -12.02 11.98
CA GLY A 58 14.33 -12.58 12.41
C GLY A 58 15.41 -11.55 12.70
N LEU A 59 15.03 -10.30 12.96
CA LEU A 59 15.91 -9.21 13.34
C LEU A 59 15.39 -8.54 14.62
N THR A 60 16.30 -8.00 15.40
CA THR A 60 16.03 -7.12 16.55
C THR A 60 15.70 -5.70 16.09
N GLY A 61 15.22 -4.85 16.99
CA GLY A 61 14.99 -3.42 16.73
C GLY A 61 16.20 -2.70 16.11
N PRO A 62 17.40 -2.79 16.71
CA PRO A 62 18.61 -2.17 16.15
C PRO A 62 19.03 -2.74 14.80
N GLU A 63 18.87 -4.05 14.60
CA GLU A 63 19.18 -4.69 13.32
C GLU A 63 18.21 -4.27 12.21
N LEU A 64 16.91 -4.10 12.51
CA LEU A 64 15.93 -3.53 11.57
C LEU A 64 16.27 -2.08 11.22
N ALA A 65 16.69 -1.28 12.19
CA ALA A 65 17.16 0.09 11.94
C ALA A 65 18.37 0.11 10.98
N ALA A 66 19.36 -0.76 11.22
CA ALA A 66 20.53 -0.90 10.35
C ALA A 66 20.16 -1.41 8.93
N ALA A 67 19.31 -2.42 8.84
CA ALA A 67 18.84 -2.97 7.56
C ALA A 67 18.06 -1.95 6.74
N ARG A 68 17.26 -1.10 7.39
CA ARG A 68 16.54 0.00 6.72
C ARG A 68 17.48 1.03 6.14
N VAL A 69 18.58 1.37 6.81
CA VAL A 69 19.62 2.23 6.23
C VAL A 69 20.27 1.56 5.01
N ALA A 70 20.62 0.27 5.13
CA ALA A 70 21.23 -0.49 4.04
C ALA A 70 20.30 -0.66 2.81
N HIS A 71 18.98 -0.65 3.01
CA HIS A 71 17.98 -0.83 1.98
C HIS A 71 17.16 0.44 1.65
N ALA A 72 17.61 1.61 2.08
CA ALA A 72 16.84 2.86 2.04
C ALA A 72 16.25 3.17 0.66
N VAL A 73 17.03 3.03 -0.42
CA VAL A 73 16.57 3.30 -1.80
C VAL A 73 15.48 2.32 -2.23
N ARG A 74 15.66 1.02 -1.96
CA ARG A 74 14.69 -0.01 -2.32
C ARG A 74 13.39 0.13 -1.53
N LEU A 75 13.50 0.45 -0.24
CA LEU A 75 12.36 0.69 0.63
C LEU A 75 11.59 1.94 0.22
N ALA A 76 12.26 3.03 -0.15
CA ALA A 76 11.59 4.23 -0.65
C ALA A 76 10.72 3.93 -1.88
N VAL A 77 11.24 3.17 -2.86
CA VAL A 77 10.46 2.75 -4.03
C VAL A 77 9.27 1.86 -3.64
N ALA A 78 9.46 0.91 -2.73
CA ALA A 78 8.39 0.02 -2.28
C ALA A 78 7.28 0.79 -1.53
N VAL A 79 7.66 1.72 -0.65
CA VAL A 79 6.73 2.58 0.08
C VAL A 79 6.02 3.54 -0.86
N ASP A 80 6.69 4.10 -1.86
CA ASP A 80 6.07 4.96 -2.88
C ASP A 80 5.06 4.18 -3.73
N ALA A 81 5.37 2.91 -4.05
CA ALA A 81 4.44 2.02 -4.73
C ALA A 81 3.20 1.69 -3.86
N ASP A 82 3.41 1.39 -2.57
CA ASP A 82 2.31 1.17 -1.61
C ASP A 82 1.45 2.44 -1.45
N ARG A 83 2.07 3.61 -1.54
CA ARG A 83 1.42 4.93 -1.48
C ARG A 83 0.86 5.40 -2.82
N ASP A 84 0.94 4.60 -3.89
CA ASP A 84 0.36 4.92 -5.21
C ASP A 84 -1.18 4.80 -5.22
N THR A 85 -1.79 5.41 -4.23
CA THR A 85 -3.22 5.70 -4.10
C THR A 85 -3.76 6.39 -5.35
N GLU A 86 -2.93 7.19 -6.02
CA GLU A 86 -3.28 7.87 -7.27
C GLU A 86 -3.29 6.92 -8.47
N GLY A 87 -2.37 5.94 -8.53
CA GLY A 87 -2.43 4.81 -9.47
C GLY A 87 -3.70 3.99 -9.26
N SER A 88 -4.00 3.64 -8.01
CA SER A 88 -5.23 2.90 -7.66
C SER A 88 -6.50 3.70 -8.01
N GLN A 89 -6.48 5.02 -7.81
CA GLN A 89 -7.56 5.93 -8.20
C GLN A 89 -7.71 5.97 -9.72
N LEU A 90 -6.61 6.04 -10.47
CA LEU A 90 -6.63 6.02 -11.94
C LEU A 90 -7.21 4.71 -12.46
N ASP A 91 -6.79 3.57 -11.92
CA ASP A 91 -7.32 2.25 -12.30
C ASP A 91 -8.83 2.17 -12.06
N THR A 92 -9.28 2.67 -10.90
CA THR A 92 -10.71 2.75 -10.56
C THR A 92 -11.48 3.62 -11.55
N LEU A 93 -10.99 4.82 -11.85
CA LEU A 93 -11.64 5.74 -12.79
C LEU A 93 -11.67 5.18 -14.22
N MET A 94 -10.59 4.52 -14.66
CA MET A 94 -10.51 3.87 -15.96
C MET A 94 -11.48 2.69 -16.06
N ALA A 95 -11.58 1.87 -15.02
CA ALA A 95 -12.53 0.77 -14.94
C ALA A 95 -13.99 1.29 -14.98
N GLN A 96 -14.32 2.31 -14.19
CA GLN A 96 -15.65 2.94 -14.21
C GLN A 96 -16.00 3.49 -15.60
N ARG A 97 -15.06 4.18 -16.25
CA ARG A 97 -15.26 4.71 -17.61
C ARG A 97 -15.51 3.58 -18.61
N HIS A 98 -14.75 2.49 -18.50
CA HIS A 98 -14.93 1.32 -19.35
C HIS A 98 -16.32 0.69 -19.15
N VAL A 99 -16.74 0.51 -17.89
CA VAL A 99 -18.07 -0.02 -17.56
C VAL A 99 -19.17 0.85 -18.17
N VAL A 100 -19.14 2.18 -18.00
CA VAL A 100 -20.17 3.06 -18.59
C VAL A 100 -20.17 2.97 -20.12
N ALA A 101 -18.99 2.90 -20.75
CA ALA A 101 -18.85 2.82 -22.20
C ALA A 101 -19.37 1.49 -22.79
N THR A 102 -19.33 0.40 -22.03
CA THR A 102 -19.82 -0.92 -22.49
C THR A 102 -21.21 -1.26 -21.98
N THR A 103 -21.77 -0.46 -21.06
CA THR A 103 -23.12 -0.67 -20.51
C THR A 103 -24.18 -0.41 -21.57
N SER A 104 -25.13 -1.34 -21.69
CA SER A 104 -26.29 -1.23 -22.60
C SER A 104 -27.08 0.06 -22.37
N THR A 105 -27.58 0.64 -23.46
CA THR A 105 -28.49 1.79 -23.44
C THR A 105 -29.94 1.41 -23.14
N GLU A 106 -30.23 0.11 -22.99
CA GLU A 106 -31.57 -0.35 -22.61
C GLU A 106 -31.81 -0.12 -21.11
N ARG A 107 -32.83 0.69 -20.80
CA ARG A 107 -33.17 1.06 -19.42
C ARG A 107 -34.68 1.21 -19.23
N VAL A 108 -35.17 0.77 -18.08
CA VAL A 108 -36.55 0.99 -17.62
C VAL A 108 -36.49 1.84 -16.35
N ARG A 109 -37.32 2.89 -16.28
CA ARG A 109 -37.47 3.78 -15.12
C ARG A 109 -38.97 3.95 -14.85
N ASP A 110 -39.40 3.72 -13.62
CA ASP A 110 -40.82 3.75 -13.21
C ASP A 110 -41.75 2.92 -14.10
N GLY A 111 -41.29 1.71 -14.48
CA GLY A 111 -42.04 0.79 -15.35
C GLY A 111 -42.13 1.21 -16.82
N LYS A 112 -41.48 2.31 -17.23
CA LYS A 112 -41.46 2.78 -18.62
C LYS A 112 -40.07 2.65 -19.24
N ARG A 113 -40.01 2.25 -20.52
CA ARG A 113 -38.76 2.23 -21.28
C ARG A 113 -38.26 3.66 -21.49
N VAL A 114 -37.03 3.93 -21.10
CA VAL A 114 -36.36 5.21 -21.38
C VAL A 114 -35.84 5.17 -22.82
N PRO A 115 -35.99 6.25 -23.61
CA PRO A 115 -35.43 6.30 -24.96
C PRO A 115 -33.91 6.09 -24.94
N ALA A 116 -33.38 5.25 -25.83
CA ALA A 116 -31.96 4.92 -25.88
C ALA A 116 -31.08 6.18 -26.07
N ALA A 117 -31.55 7.17 -26.83
CA ALA A 117 -30.85 8.44 -27.01
C ALA A 117 -30.66 9.22 -25.70
N VAL A 118 -31.63 9.17 -24.78
CA VAL A 118 -31.53 9.81 -23.46
C VAL A 118 -30.50 9.08 -22.60
N VAL A 119 -30.54 7.74 -22.59
CA VAL A 119 -29.57 6.91 -21.85
C VAL A 119 -28.15 7.09 -22.41
N GLN A 120 -28.01 7.16 -23.73
CA GLN A 120 -26.73 7.43 -24.39
C GLN A 120 -26.19 8.81 -24.01
N GLN A 121 -27.05 9.83 -23.95
CA GLN A 121 -26.64 11.16 -23.50
C GLN A 121 -26.19 11.16 -22.04
N GLU A 122 -26.90 10.47 -21.14
CA GLU A 122 -26.48 10.26 -19.75
C GLU A 122 -25.10 9.58 -19.67
N HIS A 123 -24.88 8.51 -20.44
CA HIS A 123 -23.60 7.80 -20.50
C HIS A 123 -22.47 8.70 -21.04
N ASN A 124 -22.72 9.49 -22.09
CA ASN A 124 -21.74 10.42 -22.65
C ASN A 124 -21.29 11.47 -21.63
N VAL A 125 -22.23 12.04 -20.87
CA VAL A 125 -21.93 13.01 -19.80
C VAL A 125 -21.07 12.36 -18.71
N GLN A 126 -21.40 11.14 -18.30
CA GLN A 126 -20.60 10.39 -17.32
C GLN A 126 -19.19 10.08 -17.84
N ILE A 127 -19.06 9.64 -19.10
CA ILE A 127 -17.76 9.36 -19.73
C ILE A 127 -16.91 10.62 -19.80
N GLN A 128 -17.49 11.77 -20.15
CA GLN A 128 -16.79 13.05 -20.17
C GLN A 128 -16.30 13.43 -18.77
N SER A 129 -17.16 13.34 -17.76
CA SER A 129 -16.78 13.60 -16.36
C SER A 129 -15.63 12.71 -15.89
N LEU A 130 -15.70 11.40 -16.16
CA LEU A 130 -14.65 10.45 -15.79
C LEU A 130 -13.34 10.75 -16.54
N SER A 131 -13.41 11.11 -17.82
CA SER A 131 -12.24 11.48 -18.62
C SER A 131 -11.55 12.73 -18.08
N LEU A 132 -12.31 13.73 -17.64
CA LEU A 132 -11.77 14.93 -17.00
C LEU A 132 -11.08 14.60 -15.67
N GLN A 133 -11.67 13.72 -14.86
CA GLN A 133 -11.07 13.28 -13.59
C GLN A 133 -9.75 12.51 -13.83
N ILE A 134 -9.72 11.59 -14.79
CA ILE A 134 -8.50 10.87 -15.20
C ILE A 134 -7.41 11.87 -15.60
N ALA A 135 -7.73 12.82 -16.49
CA ALA A 135 -6.77 13.81 -16.97
C ALA A 135 -6.23 14.68 -15.81
N LYS A 136 -7.08 15.05 -14.85
CA LYS A 136 -6.68 15.81 -13.66
C LYS A 136 -5.66 15.03 -12.81
N VAL A 137 -5.93 13.77 -12.51
CA VAL A 137 -5.02 12.92 -11.71
C VAL A 137 -3.70 12.68 -12.46
N GLN A 138 -3.76 12.39 -13.76
CA GLN A 138 -2.56 12.23 -14.59
C GLN A 138 -1.70 13.50 -14.64
N THR A 139 -2.32 14.67 -14.80
CA THR A 139 -1.62 15.96 -14.81
C THR A 139 -0.95 16.23 -13.47
N ALA A 140 -1.66 16.02 -12.35
CA ALA A 140 -1.09 16.17 -11.01
C ALA A 140 0.12 15.23 -10.79
N ARG A 141 0.02 13.96 -11.23
CA ARG A 141 1.12 12.99 -11.15
C ARG A 141 2.33 13.46 -11.94
N ARG A 142 2.14 13.92 -13.18
CA ARG A 142 3.23 14.44 -14.02
C ARG A 142 3.91 15.65 -13.39
N VAL A 143 3.14 16.60 -12.86
CA VAL A 143 3.68 17.79 -12.19
C VAL A 143 4.54 17.41 -10.99
N ARG A 144 4.06 16.53 -10.10
CA ARG A 144 4.83 16.07 -8.93
C ARG A 144 6.10 15.32 -9.30
N ALA A 145 6.04 14.52 -10.36
CA ALA A 145 7.20 13.77 -10.85
C ALA A 145 8.20 14.66 -11.64
N GLY A 146 8.02 15.98 -11.68
CA GLY A 146 8.92 16.92 -12.35
C GLY A 146 8.76 16.97 -13.88
N TRP A 147 7.74 16.32 -14.43
CA TRP A 147 7.41 16.28 -15.86
C TRP A 147 6.35 17.32 -16.27
N GLY A 148 6.27 18.39 -15.48
CA GLY A 148 5.15 19.32 -15.44
C GLY A 148 5.15 20.49 -16.41
N VAL A 149 5.82 20.42 -17.56
CA VAL A 149 5.45 21.17 -18.79
C VAL A 149 6.01 20.42 -20.00
N ALA A 150 5.15 19.83 -20.81
CA ALA A 150 5.37 19.78 -22.26
C ALA A 150 4.25 20.65 -22.84
N ALA A 151 4.66 21.67 -23.60
CA ALA A 151 3.79 22.66 -24.24
C ALA A 151 2.69 22.03 -25.10
#